data_AF-A0A3T0JUC0-F1
#
_entry.id   AF-A0A3T0JUC0-F1
#
_cell.length_a   1.000
_cell.length_b   1.000
_cell.length_c   1.000
_cell.angle_alpha   90.00
_cell.angle_beta   90.00
_cell.angle_gamma   90.00
#
_symmetry.space_group_name_H-M   'P 1'
#
loop_
_entity.id
_entity.type
_entity.pdbx_description
1 polymer ?
#
loop_
_entity_poly.entity_id
_entity_poly.type
_entity_poly.pdbx_seq_one_letter_code
_entity_poly.pdbx_strand_id
1 'polypeptide(L)' 'MWVTADGFIRHELLTTGRYDEARGKNKSAYQGRYELVGDYIQYWDDTGFTADGHFHDDVLYHAGMILYRQ' A
#
# COMPACT_ATOMS: atom_id res chain seq x y z
N MET A 1 4.93 -8.10 0.43
CA MET A 1 4.87 -7.04 -0.59
C MET A 1 3.56 -7.24 -1.35
N TRP A 2 2.86 -6.19 -1.74
CA TRP A 2 1.59 -6.27 -2.46
C TRP A 2 1.72 -5.66 -3.83
N VAL A 3 1.24 -6.34 -4.86
CA VAL A 3 1.47 -5.95 -6.26
C VAL A 3 0.16 -6.04 -7.05
N THR A 4 -0.11 -5.08 -7.91
CA THR A 4 -1.29 -5.16 -8.80
C THR A 4 -1.13 -6.32 -9.79
N ALA A 5 -2.25 -6.84 -10.32
CA ALA A 5 -2.24 -7.98 -11.23
C ALA A 5 -1.34 -7.77 -12.47
N ASP A 6 -1.20 -6.53 -12.93
CA ASP A 6 -0.36 -6.14 -14.07
C ASP A 6 1.10 -5.82 -13.67
N GLY A 7 1.44 -5.86 -12.38
CA GLY A 7 2.80 -5.63 -11.88
C GLY A 7 3.25 -4.18 -11.88
N PHE A 8 2.38 -3.24 -12.28
CA PHE A 8 2.73 -1.84 -12.42
C PHE A 8 2.86 -1.13 -11.07
N ILE A 9 2.01 -1.46 -10.10
CA ILE A 9 2.07 -0.88 -8.76
C ILE A 9 2.60 -1.94 -7.80
N ARG A 10 3.62 -1.57 -7.01
CA ARG A 10 4.18 -2.39 -5.94
C ARG A 10 4.12 -1.59 -4.66
N HIS A 11 3.58 -2.21 -3.64
CA HIS A 11 3.31 -1.62 -2.35
C HIS A 11 4.02 -2.44 -1.29
N GLU A 12 4.98 -1.83 -0.62
CA GLU A 12 5.78 -2.46 0.41
C GLU A 12 5.45 -1.87 1.77
N LEU A 13 5.03 -2.73 2.70
CA LEU A 13 4.89 -2.36 4.12
C LEU A 13 6.20 -2.70 4.83
N LEU A 14 6.90 -1.67 5.28
CA LEU A 14 8.16 -1.80 6.01
C LEU A 14 7.87 -2.13 7.48
N THR A 15 8.79 -2.88 8.10
CA THR A 15 8.72 -3.25 9.53
C THR A 15 8.86 -2.05 10.47
N THR A 16 9.26 -0.89 9.94
CA THR A 16 9.34 0.39 10.66
C THR A 16 7.98 1.09 10.81
N GLY A 17 6.88 0.49 10.31
CA GLY A 17 5.56 1.12 10.29
C GLY A 17 5.37 2.14 9.16
N ARG A 18 6.26 2.08 8.16
CA ARG A 18 6.24 2.94 6.96
C ARG A 18 5.83 2.14 5.74
N TYR A 19 5.20 2.77 4.77
CA TYR A 19 4.95 2.15 3.47
C TYR A 19 5.72 2.87 2.37
N ASP A 20 6.04 2.13 1.31
CA ASP A 20 6.58 2.65 0.06
C ASP A 20 5.79 2.07 -1.10
N GLU A 21 5.27 2.95 -1.95
CA GLU A 21 4.56 2.58 -3.17
C GLU A 21 5.36 2.98 -4.41
N ALA A 22 5.76 1.98 -5.18
CA ALA A 22 6.35 2.13 -6.49
C ALA A 22 5.27 2.05 -7.58
N ARG A 23 5.32 2.95 -8.56
CA ARG A 23 4.49 2.91 -9.77
C ARG A 23 5.37 2.91 -11.02
N GLY A 24 5.45 1.77 -11.70
CA GLY A 24 6.24 1.57 -12.90
C GLY A 24 7.73 1.87 -12.68
N LYS A 25 8.22 2.96 -13.29
CA LYS A 25 9.62 3.41 -13.15
C LYS A 25 9.85 4.28 -11.92
N ASN A 26 8.79 4.84 -11.33
CA ASN A 26 8.90 5.66 -10.13
C ASN A 26 8.91 4.74 -8.91
N LYS A 27 10.09 4.53 -8.32
CA LYS A 27 10.29 3.57 -7.23
C LYS A 27 9.66 3.98 -5.90
N SER A 28 9.42 5.27 -5.70
CA SER A 28 8.88 5.81 -4.44
C SER A 28 7.89 6.92 -4.79
N ALA A 29 6.82 6.52 -5.47
CA ALA A 29 5.78 7.43 -5.89
C ALA A 29 5.03 8.01 -4.68
N TYR A 30 4.81 7.18 -3.65
CA TYR A 30 4.20 7.57 -2.39
C TYR A 30 4.90 6.88 -1.23
N GLN A 31 5.06 7.61 -0.13
CA GLN A 31 5.69 7.13 1.09
C GLN A 31 5.04 7.79 2.29
N GLY A 32 4.93 7.02 3.36
CA GLY A 32 4.37 7.56 4.58
C GLY A 32 4.30 6.53 5.68
N ARG A 33 3.53 6.85 6.72
CA ARG A 33 3.21 5.90 7.79
C ARG A 33 1.94 5.14 7.45
N TYR A 34 1.83 3.93 7.98
CA TYR A 34 0.58 3.17 7.96
C TYR A 34 0.21 2.70 9.36
N GLU A 35 -1.06 2.34 9.52
CA GLU A 35 -1.59 1.73 10.74
C GLU A 35 -2.57 0.64 10.33
N LEU A 36 -2.43 -0.54 10.94
CA LEU A 36 -3.27 -1.70 10.67
C LEU A 36 -4.13 -1.98 11.90
N VAL A 37 -5.45 -1.98 11.71
CA VAL A 37 -6.45 -2.26 12.74
C VAL A 37 -7.31 -3.43 12.27
N GLY A 38 -6.95 -4.63 12.71
CA GLY A 38 -7.55 -5.87 12.20
C GLY A 38 -7.24 -6.02 10.71
N ASP A 39 -8.29 -6.07 9.88
CA ASP A 39 -8.17 -6.15 8.43
C ASP A 39 -8.16 -4.78 7.75
N TYR A 40 -8.33 -3.69 8.48
CA TYR A 40 -8.35 -2.35 7.92
C TYR A 40 -6.98 -1.68 8.05
N ILE A 41 -6.52 -1.03 6.98
CA ILE A 41 -5.26 -0.29 6.95
C ILE A 41 -5.51 1.17 6.59
N GLN A 42 -4.89 2.07 7.35
CA GLN A 42 -4.83 3.50 7.05
C GLN A 42 -3.41 3.91 6.73
N TYR A 43 -3.29 4.90 5.86
CA TYR A 43 -2.06 5.47 5.37
C TYR A 43 -2.09 6.97 5.57
N TRP A 44 -0.97 7.53 6.00
CA TRP A 44 -0.73 8.96 6.03
C TRP A 44 0.56 9.21 5.26
N ASP A 45 0.39 9.74 4.06
CA ASP A 45 1.49 10.08 3.17
C ASP A 45 2.23 11.32 3.69
N ASP A 46 3.54 11.36 3.49
CA ASP A 46 4.40 12.47 3.92
C ASP A 46 4.03 13.79 3.19
N THR A 47 3.30 13.74 2.05
CA THR A 47 2.79 14.92 1.33
C THR A 47 1.48 15.47 1.91
N GLY A 48 0.89 14.82 2.93
CA GLY A 48 -0.29 15.30 3.64
C GLY A 48 -1.63 14.71 3.16
N PHE A 49 -1.59 13.71 2.28
CA PHE A 49 -2.76 12.92 1.90
C PHE A 49 -2.96 11.72 2.83
N THR A 50 -4.21 11.33 3.07
CA THR A 50 -4.58 10.12 3.81
C THR A 50 -5.30 9.14 2.92
N ALA A 51 -4.95 7.88 3.05
CA ALA A 51 -5.50 6.81 2.23
C ALA A 51 -5.92 5.64 3.13
N ASP A 52 -6.81 4.80 2.62
CA ASP A 52 -7.29 3.65 3.37
C ASP A 52 -7.48 2.42 2.48
N GLY A 53 -7.51 1.27 3.11
CA GLY A 53 -7.71 0.00 2.44
C GLY A 53 -8.09 -1.12 3.39
N HIS A 54 -8.48 -2.25 2.84
CA HIS A 54 -8.87 -3.43 3.58
C HIS A 54 -8.15 -4.66 3.04
N PHE A 55 -7.74 -5.53 3.95
CA PHE A 55 -7.26 -6.86 3.65
C PHE A 55 -8.43 -7.83 3.59
N HIS A 56 -8.43 -8.70 2.59
CA HIS A 56 -9.35 -9.83 2.49
C HIS A 56 -8.57 -10.99 1.90
N ASP A 57 -8.42 -12.08 2.66
CA ASP A 57 -7.67 -13.27 2.24
C ASP A 57 -6.27 -12.95 1.65
N ASP A 58 -5.46 -12.18 2.39
CA ASP A 58 -4.13 -11.70 1.97
C ASP A 58 -4.10 -10.72 0.77
N VAL A 59 -5.26 -10.36 0.21
CA VAL A 59 -5.41 -9.36 -0.86
C VAL A 59 -5.71 -7.99 -0.27
N LEU A 60 -4.98 -6.96 -0.72
CA LEU A 60 -5.18 -5.57 -0.32
C LEU A 60 -6.09 -4.86 -1.31
N TYR A 61 -7.25 -4.42 -0.83
CA TYR A 61 -8.19 -3.56 -1.53
C TYR A 61 -7.97 -2.12 -1.07
N HIS A 62 -7.34 -1.31 -1.91
CA HIS A 62 -6.87 0.02 -1.52
C HIS A 62 -7.10 1.02 -2.65
N ALA A 63 -7.79 2.14 -2.35
CA ALA A 63 -8.02 3.24 -3.30
C ALA A 63 -8.52 2.79 -4.70
N GLY A 64 -9.43 1.80 -4.74
CA GLY A 64 -9.98 1.23 -5.98
C GLY A 64 -9.07 0.24 -6.71
N MET A 65 -7.88 -0.04 -6.15
CA MET A 65 -6.92 -1.02 -6.65
C MET A 65 -7.02 -2.31 -5.85
N ILE A 66 -6.68 -3.41 -6.52
CA ILE A 66 -6.57 -4.74 -5.90
C ILE A 66 -5.10 -5.16 -6.03
N LEU A 67 -4.45 -5.37 -4.90
CA LEU A 67 -3.05 -5.78 -4.82
C LEU A 67 -2.94 -7.14 -4.16
N TYR A 68 -2.16 -8.02 -4.77
CA TYR A 68 -1.96 -9.39 -4.32
C TYR A 68 -0.63 -9.52 -3.60
N ARG A 69 -0.61 -10.35 -2.55
CA ARG A 69 0.62 -10.65 -1.82
C ARG A 69 1.61 -11.39 -2.73
N GLN A 70 2.84 -10.88 -2.79
CA GLN A 70 4.01 -11.50 -3.40
C GLN A 70 4.98 -11.95 -2.31
#